data_AF-A0A535W4K5-F1
#
_entry.id   AF-A0A535W4K5-F1
#
_cell.length_a   1.000
_cell.length_b   1.000
_cell.length_c   1.000
_cell.angle_alpha   90.00
_cell.angle_beta   90.00
_cell.angle_gamma   90.00
#
_symmetry.space_group_name_H-M   'P 1'
#
loop_
_entity.id
_entity.type
_entity.pdbx_description
1 polymer ?
#
loop_
_entity_poly.entity_id
_entity_poly.type
_entity_poly.pdbx_seq_one_letter_code
_entity_poly.pdbx_strand_id
1 'polypeptide(L)'
;MALDVAQLMKMSQAQLDELFRNSPAGDIPRGEGEGTVIIDPGTELTDVAAKFAHIFAWQGKVFDPETGQLCNKILPPGIRAIVANVYKGKSWFDERECIVIDYSKTSLVAHWIRDEIRKVAPGLYLGIVFWDEDKLINFALAFPEA
;
A
#
# COMPACT_ATOMS: atom_id res chain seq x y z
N MET A 1 -15.20 -10.60 -15.10
CA MET A 1 -14.56 -9.27 -15.22
C MET A 1 -13.25 -9.33 -14.47
N ALA A 2 -12.24 -8.55 -14.86
CA ALA A 2 -11.10 -8.33 -13.98
C ALA A 2 -11.54 -7.46 -12.79
N LEU A 3 -10.88 -7.62 -11.64
CA LEU A 3 -10.98 -6.70 -10.52
C LEU A 3 -10.13 -5.47 -10.84
N ASP A 4 -10.63 -4.27 -10.56
CA ASP A 4 -9.95 -3.01 -10.81
C ASP A 4 -10.05 -2.05 -9.61
N VAL A 5 -9.27 -0.97 -9.63
CA VAL A 5 -9.24 0.05 -8.57
C VAL A 5 -10.60 0.70 -8.35
N ALA A 6 -11.38 0.94 -9.41
CA ALA A 6 -12.69 1.57 -9.34
C ALA A 6 -13.79 0.62 -8.83
N GLN A 7 -13.55 -0.70 -8.81
CA GLN A 7 -14.34 -1.68 -8.06
C GLN A 7 -13.95 -1.70 -6.58
N LEU A 8 -12.65 -1.69 -6.26
CA LEU A 8 -12.16 -1.59 -4.88
C LEU A 8 -12.69 -0.32 -4.17
N MET A 9 -12.68 0.84 -4.84
CA MET A 9 -13.24 2.09 -4.31
C MET A 9 -14.78 2.10 -4.14
N LYS A 10 -15.48 1.02 -4.54
CA LYS A 10 -16.93 0.85 -4.34
C LYS A 10 -17.27 -0.25 -3.33
N MET A 11 -16.25 -0.96 -2.82
CA MET A 11 -16.41 -1.94 -1.76
C MET A 11 -16.48 -1.24 -0.40
N SER A 12 -17.32 -1.74 0.50
CA SER A 12 -17.30 -1.29 1.90
C SER A 12 -16.04 -1.78 2.60
N GLN A 13 -15.69 -1.15 3.74
CA GLN A 13 -14.54 -1.56 4.55
C GLN A 13 -14.52 -3.07 4.87
N ALA A 14 -15.69 -3.66 5.16
CA ALA A 14 -15.81 -5.10 5.44
C ALA A 14 -15.53 -5.98 4.21
N GLN A 15 -15.90 -5.54 3.00
CA GLN A 15 -15.61 -6.26 1.76
C GLN A 15 -14.14 -6.20 1.38
N LEU A 16 -13.48 -5.06 1.60
CA LEU A 16 -12.02 -4.91 1.44
C LEU A 16 -11.26 -5.82 2.41
N ASP A 17 -11.72 -5.89 3.66
CA ASP A 17 -11.13 -6.72 4.72
C ASP A 17 -11.28 -8.22 4.44
N GLU A 18 -12.45 -8.65 3.97
CA GLU A 18 -12.68 -10.03 3.52
C GLU A 18 -11.82 -10.38 2.28
N LEU A 19 -11.76 -9.48 1.30
CA LEU A 19 -10.95 -9.65 0.10
C LEU A 19 -9.45 -9.74 0.43
N PHE A 20 -8.94 -8.88 1.31
CA PHE A 20 -7.55 -8.93 1.77
C PHE A 20 -7.24 -10.22 2.52
N ARG A 21 -8.14 -10.66 3.41
CA ARG A 21 -8.02 -11.91 4.17
C ARG A 21 -8.01 -13.15 3.27
N ASN A 22 -8.82 -13.15 2.20
CA ASN A 22 -8.95 -14.27 1.27
C ASN A 22 -7.92 -14.25 0.13
N SER A 23 -7.16 -13.16 -0.04
CA SER A 23 -6.11 -13.06 -1.06
C SER A 23 -4.77 -13.59 -0.58
N PRO A 24 -3.91 -14.13 -1.46
CA PRO A 24 -2.54 -14.47 -1.14
C PRO A 24 -1.66 -13.21 -1.02
N ALA A 25 -0.50 -13.33 -0.36
CA ALA A 25 0.57 -12.33 -0.46
C ALA A 25 0.90 -12.02 -1.93
N GLY A 26 0.96 -13.07 -2.77
CA GLY A 26 1.49 -12.97 -4.12
C GLY A 26 3.00 -12.79 -4.08
N ASP A 27 3.55 -12.14 -5.10
CA ASP A 27 4.98 -11.84 -5.22
C ASP A 27 5.22 -10.35 -5.02
N ILE A 28 6.44 -10.00 -4.59
CA ILE A 28 6.83 -8.59 -4.46
C ILE A 28 6.73 -7.97 -5.85
N PRO A 29 5.90 -6.94 -6.07
CA PRO A 29 5.75 -6.33 -7.38
C PRO A 29 7.08 -5.70 -7.83
N ARG A 30 7.22 -5.50 -9.14
CA ARG A 30 8.43 -4.93 -9.76
C ARG A 30 8.07 -3.75 -10.65
N GLY A 31 8.90 -2.72 -10.63
CA GLY A 31 8.72 -1.55 -11.49
C GLY A 31 7.77 -0.52 -10.88
N GLU A 32 7.16 0.30 -11.74
CA GLU A 32 6.46 1.51 -11.33
C GLU A 32 4.97 1.28 -11.10
N GLY A 33 4.53 1.42 -9.84
CA GLY A 33 3.13 1.29 -9.45
C GLY A 33 2.45 2.63 -9.17
N GLU A 34 1.23 2.77 -9.66
CA GLU A 34 0.28 3.80 -9.21
C GLU A 34 -0.41 3.30 -7.92
N GLY A 35 -0.69 4.22 -6.99
CA GLY A 35 -1.32 3.88 -5.71
C GLY A 35 -2.46 4.80 -5.38
N THR A 36 -3.62 4.22 -5.12
CA THR A 36 -4.89 4.94 -4.91
C THR A 36 -5.39 4.67 -3.51
N VAL A 37 -5.50 5.70 -2.67
CA VAL A 37 -6.06 5.56 -1.32
C VAL A 37 -7.56 5.25 -1.42
N ILE A 38 -8.02 4.23 -0.70
CA ILE A 38 -9.43 3.84 -0.62
C ILE A 38 -9.96 4.35 0.72
N ILE A 39 -10.66 5.48 0.67
CA ILE A 39 -11.35 6.07 1.81
C ILE A 39 -12.81 5.57 1.78
N ASP A 40 -13.30 4.98 2.87
CA ASP A 40 -14.72 4.67 3.00
C ASP A 40 -15.51 5.99 3.02
N PRO A 41 -16.47 6.22 2.09
CA PRO A 41 -17.19 7.49 1.96
C PRO A 41 -18.10 7.82 3.15
N GLY A 42 -18.31 6.89 4.09
CA GLY A 42 -18.96 7.15 5.38
C GLY A 42 -18.02 7.69 6.47
N THR A 43 -16.70 7.67 6.26
CA THR A 43 -15.72 8.20 7.22
C THR A 43 -15.55 9.70 7.02
N GLU A 44 -15.63 10.49 8.10
CA GLU A 44 -15.30 11.92 8.01
C GLU A 44 -13.87 12.11 7.48
N LEU A 45 -13.74 12.99 6.48
CA LEU A 45 -12.52 13.15 5.68
C LEU A 45 -11.48 14.00 6.44
N THR A 46 -11.06 13.46 7.57
CA THR A 46 -10.16 14.05 8.57
C THR A 46 -8.75 14.28 8.03
N ASP A 47 -7.98 15.14 8.72
CA ASP A 47 -6.57 15.43 8.40
C ASP A 47 -5.68 14.18 8.26
N VAL A 48 -6.08 13.05 8.84
CA VAL A 48 -5.47 11.74 8.65
C VAL A 48 -5.43 11.39 7.16
N ALA A 49 -6.58 11.41 6.48
CA ALA A 49 -6.69 11.10 5.06
C ALA A 49 -5.94 12.12 4.18
N ALA A 50 -5.85 13.39 4.59
CA ALA A 50 -5.09 14.42 3.87
C ALA A 50 -3.56 14.27 4.06
N LYS A 51 -3.10 13.92 5.27
CA LYS A 51 -1.69 13.58 5.55
C LYS A 51 -1.27 12.33 4.77
N PHE A 52 -2.11 11.29 4.77
CA PHE A 52 -1.87 10.13 3.93
C PHE A 52 -1.96 10.48 2.45
N ALA A 53 -2.89 11.32 2.00
CA ALA A 53 -2.88 11.82 0.62
C ALA A 53 -1.57 12.54 0.26
N HIS A 54 -0.89 13.22 1.19
CA HIS A 54 0.46 13.77 0.94
C HIS A 54 1.59 12.72 0.98
N ILE A 55 1.52 11.72 1.86
CA ILE A 55 2.48 10.59 1.90
C ILE A 55 2.30 9.69 0.67
N PHE A 56 1.06 9.56 0.17
CA PHE A 56 0.61 8.72 -0.94
C PHE A 56 0.49 9.46 -2.29
N ALA A 57 0.63 10.80 -2.32
CA ALA A 57 0.73 11.61 -3.54
C ALA A 57 2.10 11.42 -4.19
N TRP A 58 2.13 10.75 -5.33
CA TRP A 58 3.35 10.24 -5.93
C TRP A 58 3.51 10.63 -7.38
N GLN A 59 4.74 10.53 -7.85
CA GLN A 59 5.05 10.36 -9.26
C GLN A 59 5.48 8.91 -9.54
N GLY A 60 4.73 7.96 -8.97
CA GLY A 60 5.00 6.52 -8.99
C GLY A 60 5.92 6.02 -7.87
N LYS A 61 5.65 4.81 -7.36
CA LYS A 61 6.61 4.04 -6.54
C LYS A 61 7.31 3.03 -7.42
N VAL A 62 8.63 2.97 -7.33
CA VAL A 62 9.44 1.91 -7.93
C VAL A 62 9.65 0.84 -6.88
N PHE A 63 9.05 -0.34 -7.07
CA PHE A 63 9.35 -1.53 -6.26
C PHE A 63 10.52 -2.28 -6.90
N ASP A 64 11.55 -2.56 -6.10
CA ASP A 64 12.71 -3.33 -6.50
C ASP A 64 12.81 -4.62 -5.65
N PRO A 65 12.46 -5.80 -6.22
CA PRO A 65 12.55 -7.08 -5.52
C PRO A 65 13.99 -7.61 -5.41
N GLU A 66 14.97 -7.05 -6.15
CA GLU A 66 16.37 -7.49 -6.07
C GLU A 66 17.07 -6.85 -4.84
N THR A 67 16.72 -5.61 -4.52
CA THR A 67 17.22 -4.92 -3.32
C THR A 67 16.26 -4.95 -2.13
N GLY A 68 15.06 -5.53 -2.29
CA GLY A 68 14.03 -5.64 -1.24
C GLY A 68 13.53 -4.28 -0.76
N GLN A 69 13.44 -3.29 -1.66
CA GLN A 69 13.21 -1.89 -1.32
C GLN A 69 12.16 -1.21 -2.20
N LEU A 70 11.42 -0.31 -1.57
CA LEU A 70 10.45 0.57 -2.20
C LEU A 70 11.03 1.98 -2.32
N CYS A 71 11.25 2.46 -3.54
CA CYS A 71 11.71 3.82 -3.81
C CYS A 71 10.55 4.69 -4.30
N ASN A 72 10.14 5.69 -3.50
CA ASN A 72 9.10 6.64 -3.91
C ASN A 72 9.67 7.85 -4.66
N LYS A 73 9.05 8.23 -5.77
CA LYS A 73 9.37 9.47 -6.51
C LYS A 73 8.50 10.61 -5.97
N ILE A 74 9.03 11.36 -5.01
CA ILE A 74 8.34 12.47 -4.31
C ILE A 74 9.01 13.85 -4.45
N LEU A 75 10.13 13.96 -5.19
CA LEU A 75 10.91 15.19 -5.27
C LEU A 75 11.33 15.53 -6.71
N PRO A 76 11.63 16.82 -6.99
CA PRO A 76 12.17 17.27 -8.28
C PRO A 76 13.41 16.48 -8.74
N PRO A 77 13.71 16.50 -10.07
CA PRO A 77 14.61 15.55 -10.70
C PRO A 77 16.00 15.49 -10.05
N GLY A 78 16.27 14.37 -9.39
CA GLY A 78 17.57 14.06 -8.78
C GLY A 78 17.49 13.31 -7.44
N ILE A 79 16.40 13.46 -6.67
CA ILE A 79 16.36 12.98 -5.28
C ILE A 79 15.39 11.80 -5.09
N ARG A 80 15.93 10.62 -4.73
CA ARG A 80 15.16 9.47 -4.20
C ARG A 80 15.03 9.67 -2.69
N ALA A 81 13.81 9.80 -2.15
CA ALA A 81 13.63 10.34 -0.79
C ALA A 81 12.70 9.58 0.16
N ILE A 82 12.07 8.49 -0.28
CA ILE A 82 11.47 7.50 0.63
C ILE A 82 11.99 6.14 0.21
N VAL A 83 12.61 5.44 1.15
CA VAL A 83 13.13 4.07 1.02
C VAL A 83 12.53 3.25 2.16
N ALA A 84 11.56 2.40 1.83
CA ALA A 84 10.98 1.43 2.76
C ALA A 84 11.47 0.01 2.45
N ASN A 85 11.59 -0.84 3.47
CA ASN A 85 11.98 -2.23 3.28
C ASN A 85 10.75 -3.04 2.85
N VAL A 86 10.86 -3.88 1.82
CA VAL A 86 9.77 -4.71 1.30
C VAL A 86 10.12 -6.18 1.46
N TYR A 87 9.33 -6.92 2.24
CA TYR A 87 9.57 -8.33 2.53
C TYR A 87 8.27 -9.10 2.77
N LYS A 88 8.26 -10.41 2.52
CA LYS A 88 7.11 -11.26 2.91
C LYS A 88 7.16 -11.52 4.43
N GLY A 89 6.04 -11.37 5.11
CA GLY A 89 5.93 -11.51 6.57
C GLY A 89 4.51 -11.86 7.02
N LYS A 90 4.31 -12.06 8.33
CA LYS A 90 2.96 -12.17 8.90
C LYS A 90 2.26 -10.82 8.90
N SER A 91 0.99 -10.81 8.51
CA SER A 91 0.08 -9.67 8.61
C SER A 91 -0.34 -9.40 10.05
N TRP A 92 -0.43 -8.12 10.45
CA TRP A 92 -1.09 -7.70 11.68
C TRP A 92 -2.62 -7.82 11.60
N PHE A 93 -3.21 -7.89 10.39
CA PHE A 93 -4.67 -7.98 10.21
C PHE A 93 -5.27 -9.37 10.45
N ASP A 94 -4.54 -10.43 10.12
CA ASP A 94 -5.05 -11.81 10.17
C ASP A 94 -3.98 -12.91 10.36
N GLU A 95 -2.76 -12.54 10.75
CA GLU A 95 -1.58 -13.41 10.92
C GLU A 95 -1.11 -14.19 9.67
N ARG A 96 -1.80 -14.12 8.53
CA ARG A 96 -1.41 -14.82 7.29
C ARG A 96 -0.29 -14.07 6.57
N GLU A 97 0.36 -14.73 5.61
CA GLU A 97 1.43 -14.11 4.81
C GLU A 97 0.91 -12.87 4.04
N CYS A 98 1.64 -11.76 4.13
CA CYS A 98 1.47 -10.57 3.32
C CYS A 98 2.85 -10.05 2.88
N ILE A 99 2.87 -9.09 1.97
CA ILE A 99 4.07 -8.30 1.69
C ILE A 99 4.03 -7.08 2.59
N VAL A 100 4.95 -7.00 3.54
CA VAL A 100 5.11 -5.87 4.47
C VAL A 100 5.97 -4.80 3.79
N ILE A 101 5.55 -3.55 3.90
CA ILE A 101 6.29 -2.35 3.50
C ILE A 101 6.57 -1.55 4.78
N ASP A 102 7.83 -1.57 5.19
CA ASP A 102 8.30 -1.01 6.46
C ASP A 102 9.03 0.33 6.25
N TYR A 103 8.38 1.41 6.70
CA TYR A 103 8.91 2.78 6.60
C TYR A 103 9.78 3.18 7.81
N SER A 104 10.09 2.27 8.74
CA SER A 104 10.89 2.52 9.96
C SER A 104 12.17 3.34 9.73
N LYS A 105 12.85 3.11 8.60
CA LYS A 105 14.11 3.76 8.23
C LYS A 105 13.96 5.13 7.55
N THR A 106 12.74 5.57 7.25
CA THR A 106 12.51 6.71 6.34
C THR A 106 12.49 8.06 7.07
N SER A 107 11.82 8.15 8.21
CA SER A 107 11.65 9.41 8.95
C SER A 107 11.15 9.16 10.37
N LEU A 108 11.56 10.01 11.32
CA LEU A 108 11.04 10.04 12.69
C LEU A 108 9.51 10.10 12.79
N VAL A 109 8.84 10.67 11.78
CA VAL A 109 7.36 10.79 11.73
C VAL A 109 6.71 9.63 10.97
N ALA A 110 7.48 8.90 10.16
CA ALA A 110 6.99 7.77 9.36
C ALA A 110 7.31 6.41 9.98
N HIS A 111 8.12 6.34 11.06
CA HIS A 111 8.58 5.06 11.61
C HIS A 111 7.47 4.22 12.29
N TRP A 112 6.29 4.81 12.46
CA TRP A 112 5.09 4.20 13.05
C TRP A 112 4.19 3.61 11.94
N ILE A 113 4.47 3.94 10.67
CA ILE A 113 3.72 3.52 9.49
C ILE A 113 4.26 2.17 8.99
N ARG A 114 3.36 1.22 8.84
CA ARG A 114 3.60 -0.07 8.20
C ARG A 114 2.46 -0.32 7.22
N ASP A 115 2.76 -0.43 5.93
CA ASP A 115 1.75 -0.93 5.00
C ASP A 115 1.88 -2.44 4.86
N GLU A 116 0.75 -3.11 4.62
CA GLU A 116 0.70 -4.53 4.29
C GLU A 116 -0.10 -4.72 3.03
N ILE A 117 0.46 -5.39 2.01
CA ILE A 117 -0.17 -5.58 0.70
C ILE A 117 -0.33 -7.06 0.34
N ARG A 118 -1.38 -7.35 -0.45
CA ARG A 118 -1.71 -8.68 -0.96
C ARG A 118 -2.24 -8.61 -2.40
N LYS A 119 -1.93 -9.62 -3.19
CA LYS A 119 -2.28 -9.68 -4.62
C LYS A 119 -3.73 -10.11 -4.80
N VAL A 120 -4.60 -9.16 -5.18
CA VAL A 120 -6.04 -9.41 -5.40
C VAL A 120 -6.35 -9.76 -6.87
N ALA A 121 -5.49 -9.35 -7.81
CA ALA A 121 -5.60 -9.68 -9.23
C ALA A 121 -4.22 -9.55 -9.94
N PRO A 122 -4.09 -9.95 -11.23
CA PRO A 122 -2.94 -9.57 -12.06
C PRO A 122 -2.76 -8.05 -12.05
N GLY A 123 -1.51 -7.58 -11.94
CA GLY A 123 -1.17 -6.15 -11.78
C GLY A 123 -1.69 -5.45 -10.50
N LEU A 124 -2.64 -6.02 -9.75
CA LEU A 124 -3.39 -5.29 -8.71
C LEU A 124 -3.22 -5.90 -7.31
N TYR A 125 -2.80 -5.06 -6.37
CA TYR A 125 -2.67 -5.41 -4.95
C TYR A 125 -3.61 -4.53 -4.12
N LEU A 126 -4.21 -5.10 -3.08
CA LEU A 126 -4.91 -4.37 -2.03
C LEU A 126 -3.98 -4.26 -0.82
N GLY A 127 -3.91 -3.06 -0.25
CA GLY A 127 -3.12 -2.72 0.90
C GLY A 127 -3.95 -2.23 2.08
N ILE A 128 -3.38 -2.38 3.28
CA ILE A 128 -3.83 -1.82 4.54
C ILE A 128 -2.69 -0.94 5.09
N VAL A 129 -2.99 0.28 5.54
CA VAL A 129 -2.08 1.13 6.29
C VAL A 129 -2.30 0.90 7.78
N PHE A 130 -1.23 0.53 8.48
CA PHE A 130 -1.17 0.51 9.95
C PHE A 130 -0.37 1.69 10.48
N TRP A 131 -0.79 2.21 11.63
CA TRP A 131 -0.08 3.20 12.42
C TRP A 131 -0.03 2.70 13.87
N ASP A 132 1.16 2.37 14.37
CA ASP A 132 1.36 1.93 15.76
C ASP A 132 0.41 0.78 16.18
N GLU A 133 0.37 -0.27 15.35
CA GLU A 133 -0.54 -1.44 15.39
C GLU A 133 -2.02 -1.17 15.07
N ASP A 134 -2.52 0.08 15.11
CA ASP A 134 -3.89 0.42 14.69
C ASP A 134 -4.07 0.42 13.16
N LYS A 135 -5.14 -0.23 12.68
CA LYS A 135 -5.55 -0.22 11.26
C LYS A 135 -6.25 1.08 10.91
N LEU A 136 -5.69 1.87 9.99
CA LEU A 136 -6.26 3.17 9.61
C LEU A 136 -7.12 3.13 8.35
N ILE A 137 -6.53 2.79 7.20
CA ILE A 137 -7.17 2.93 5.87
C ILE A 137 -6.69 1.85 4.91
N ASN A 138 -7.41 1.64 3.82
CA ASN A 138 -7.00 0.78 2.72
C ASN A 138 -6.47 1.59 1.52
N PHE A 139 -5.74 0.92 0.63
CA PHE A 139 -5.31 1.49 -0.65
C PHE A 139 -5.16 0.40 -1.71
N ALA A 140 -5.29 0.75 -2.98
CA ALA A 140 -4.93 -0.11 -4.10
C ALA A 140 -3.53 0.22 -4.61
N LEU A 141 -2.82 -0.77 -5.15
CA LEU A 141 -1.64 -0.59 -5.98
C LEU A 141 -1.90 -1.23 -7.35
N ALA A 142 -1.90 -0.40 -8.39
CA ALA A 142 -2.00 -0.85 -9.77
C ALA A 142 -0.62 -0.74 -10.44
N PHE A 143 -0.10 -1.88 -10.88
CA PHE A 143 1.10 -1.97 -11.70
C PHE A 143 0.68 -2.28 -13.14
N PRO A 144 1.19 -1.56 -14.16
CA PRO A 144 1.02 -1.99 -15.53
C PRO A 144 1.73 -3.34 -15.72
N GLU A 145 1.06 -4.31 -16.33
CA GLU A 145 1.71 -5.54 -16.78
C GLU A 145 2.69 -5.19 -17.92
N ALA A 146 3.88 -5.79 -17.88
CA ALA A 146 5.04 -5.46 -18.73
C ALA A 146 5.34 -6.55 -19.76
#